data_AF-A0A0D8ZR32-F1
#
_entry.id   AF-A0A0D8ZR32-F1
#
_cell.length_a   1.000
_cell.length_b   1.000
_cell.length_c   1.000
_cell.angle_alpha   90.00
_cell.angle_beta   90.00
_cell.angle_gamma   90.00
#
_symmetry.space_group_name_H-M   'P 1'
#
loop_
_entity.id
_entity.type
_entity.pdbx_description
1 polymer ?
#
loop_
_entity_poly.entity_id
_entity_poly.type
_entity_poly.pdbx_seq_one_letter_code
_entity_poly.pdbx_strand_id
1 'polypeptide(L)'
;MQNLGDKFVLAIASVGVSLATIAASPVQAATVTYNFELNVIDGLYAKEKGKGSFSYDDSTLTGNGLESLGVDEGLAVQLNFLGIDYTEADDVNDNDDPTDVEPLVNFADGNLSGLDLSLLKSAEGPLILIRDRTFDIPNYSGRETLGYGSVSYSKPVPEPSSILGVSALGMAWLLSRQKKLPGSKK
;
A
#
# COMPACT_ATOMS: atom_id res chain seq x y z
N MET A 1 26.76 3.45 -79.83
CA MET A 1 25.95 4.42 -79.06
C MET A 1 24.71 3.70 -78.56
N GLN A 2 24.48 3.78 -77.23
CA GLN A 2 23.24 3.52 -76.46
C GLN A 2 22.64 2.10 -76.41
N ASN A 3 22.05 1.62 -75.32
CA ASN A 3 22.44 1.53 -73.90
C ASN A 3 21.57 0.40 -73.31
N LEU A 4 22.13 -0.42 -72.43
CA LEU A 4 21.46 -1.52 -71.72
C LEU A 4 20.54 -0.95 -70.63
N GLY A 5 19.32 -1.44 -70.50
CA GLY A 5 18.35 -0.95 -69.51
C GLY A 5 17.61 -2.08 -68.80
N ASP A 6 18.34 -2.89 -68.03
CA ASP A 6 17.74 -3.90 -67.15
C ASP A 6 17.23 -3.24 -65.86
N LYS A 7 15.95 -3.47 -65.58
CA LYS A 7 15.22 -2.92 -64.43
C LYS A 7 15.54 -3.71 -63.17
N PHE A 8 16.20 -3.09 -62.20
CA PHE A 8 16.29 -3.63 -60.83
C PHE A 8 15.05 -3.24 -60.03
N VAL A 9 14.21 -4.23 -59.70
CA VAL A 9 13.16 -4.10 -58.69
C VAL A 9 13.71 -4.69 -57.39
N LEU A 10 13.92 -3.83 -56.40
CA LEU A 10 14.38 -4.23 -55.07
C LEU A 10 13.15 -4.43 -54.16
N ALA A 11 12.78 -5.68 -53.89
CA ALA A 11 11.74 -6.01 -52.91
C ALA A 11 12.35 -6.02 -51.50
N ILE A 12 11.96 -5.07 -50.66
CA ILE A 12 12.36 -5.02 -49.25
C ILE A 12 11.29 -5.77 -48.46
N ALA A 13 11.58 -6.98 -47.99
CA ALA A 13 10.72 -7.70 -47.05
C ALA A 13 11.04 -7.23 -45.63
N SER A 14 10.16 -6.44 -45.01
CA SER A 14 10.26 -6.08 -43.60
C SER A 14 9.63 -7.18 -42.74
N VAL A 15 10.47 -7.92 -42.00
CA VAL A 15 10.01 -8.83 -40.94
C VAL A 15 9.66 -7.98 -39.72
N GLY A 16 8.36 -7.75 -39.49
CA GLY A 16 7.87 -7.13 -38.26
C GLY A 16 7.90 -8.15 -37.12
N VAL A 17 8.87 -8.05 -36.22
CA VAL A 17 8.85 -8.78 -34.96
C VAL A 17 7.98 -7.98 -33.98
N SER A 18 6.72 -8.35 -33.84
CA SER A 18 5.85 -7.82 -32.79
C SER A 18 6.21 -8.48 -31.47
N LEU A 19 7.03 -7.82 -30.64
CA LEU A 19 7.21 -8.20 -29.24
C LEU A 19 5.93 -7.82 -28.49
N ALA A 20 5.07 -8.80 -28.22
CA ALA A 20 4.04 -8.64 -27.21
C ALA A 20 4.75 -8.58 -25.85
N THR A 21 4.97 -7.38 -25.32
CA THR A 21 5.32 -7.21 -23.91
C THR A 21 4.08 -7.57 -23.10
N ILE A 22 4.03 -8.79 -22.59
CA ILE A 22 3.20 -9.08 -21.43
C ILE A 22 3.81 -8.24 -20.31
N ALA A 23 3.11 -7.19 -19.89
CA ALA A 23 3.45 -6.49 -18.67
C ALA A 23 3.23 -7.49 -17.53
N ALA A 24 4.24 -8.29 -17.23
CA ALA A 24 4.32 -8.92 -15.92
C ALA A 24 4.53 -7.75 -14.96
N SER A 25 3.48 -7.35 -14.24
CA SER A 25 3.65 -6.57 -13.03
C SER A 25 4.62 -7.38 -12.18
N PRO A 26 5.82 -6.86 -11.85
CA PRO A 26 6.64 -7.56 -10.88
C PRO A 26 5.79 -7.66 -9.61
N VAL A 27 5.53 -8.88 -9.14
CA VAL A 27 5.05 -9.13 -7.78
C VAL A 27 6.22 -8.74 -6.86
N GLN A 28 6.42 -7.45 -6.68
CA GLN A 28 7.22 -6.93 -5.59
C GLN A 28 6.24 -6.79 -4.44
N ALA A 29 6.52 -7.52 -3.36
CA ALA A 29 6.04 -7.17 -2.03
C ALA A 29 6.20 -5.66 -1.86
N ALA A 30 5.08 -4.95 -1.80
CA ALA A 30 5.04 -3.52 -1.63
C ALA A 30 4.46 -3.24 -0.25
N THR A 31 5.13 -2.38 0.51
CA THR A 31 4.51 -1.87 1.74
C THR A 31 3.40 -0.91 1.34
N VAL A 32 2.16 -1.32 1.60
CA VAL A 32 0.99 -0.49 1.30
C VAL A 32 0.64 0.30 2.55
N THR A 33 0.48 1.63 2.41
CA THR A 33 0.14 2.51 3.53
C THR A 33 -1.20 3.20 3.33
N TYR A 34 -2.04 3.15 4.36
CA TYR A 34 -3.32 3.86 4.44
C TYR A 34 -3.30 4.88 5.58
N ASN A 35 -3.92 6.03 5.37
CA ASN A 35 -4.30 6.92 6.46
C ASN A 35 -5.76 6.66 6.83
N PHE A 36 -6.09 6.85 8.10
CA PHE A 36 -7.47 6.79 8.57
C PHE A 36 -7.80 7.91 9.55
N GLU A 37 -9.09 8.23 9.64
CA GLU A 37 -9.64 9.20 10.60
C GLU A 37 -10.78 8.55 11.38
N LEU A 38 -10.71 8.64 12.71
CA LEU A 38 -11.81 8.36 13.61
C LEU A 38 -12.68 9.60 13.73
N ASN A 39 -13.99 9.45 13.55
CA ASN A 39 -14.95 10.53 13.76
C ASN A 39 -15.99 10.08 14.79
N VAL A 40 -15.91 10.61 16.01
CA VAL A 40 -16.87 10.28 17.08
C VAL A 40 -18.21 10.96 16.77
N ILE A 41 -19.25 10.15 16.57
CA ILE A 41 -20.57 10.61 16.15
C ILE A 41 -21.39 11.03 17.38
N ASP A 42 -21.34 10.23 18.46
CA ASP A 42 -22.11 10.47 19.67
C ASP A 42 -21.39 9.97 20.93
N GLY A 43 -21.91 10.33 22.09
CA GLY A 43 -21.39 10.00 23.42
C GLY A 43 -20.55 11.10 24.06
N LEU A 44 -19.83 10.74 25.12
CA LEU A 44 -18.96 11.62 25.92
C LEU A 44 -17.90 12.34 25.08
N TYR A 45 -17.42 11.68 24.02
CA TYR A 45 -16.37 12.20 23.13
C TYR A 45 -16.92 12.74 21.81
N ALA A 46 -18.23 13.06 21.72
CA ALA A 46 -18.84 13.51 20.47
C ALA A 46 -18.11 14.71 19.85
N LYS A 47 -17.92 14.67 18.52
CA LYS A 47 -17.17 15.65 17.71
C LYS A 47 -15.65 15.58 17.84
N GLU A 48 -15.11 14.77 18.74
CA GLU A 48 -13.68 14.48 18.77
C GLU A 48 -13.27 13.67 17.53
N LYS A 49 -12.00 13.84 17.15
CA LYS A 49 -11.42 13.19 15.97
C LYS A 49 -10.09 12.55 16.33
N GLY A 50 -9.85 11.37 15.75
CA GLY A 50 -8.56 10.69 15.80
C GLY A 50 -7.95 10.61 14.42
N LYS A 51 -6.63 10.63 14.32
CA LYS A 51 -5.92 10.46 13.05
C LYS A 51 -4.90 9.36 13.20
N GLY A 52 -4.87 8.47 12.22
CA GLY A 52 -3.94 7.36 12.22
C GLY A 52 -3.48 6.97 10.83
N SER A 53 -2.58 6.02 10.81
CA SER A 53 -2.12 5.34 9.62
C SER A 53 -1.82 3.89 9.95
N PHE A 54 -1.98 3.02 8.96
CA PHE A 54 -1.44 1.67 9.05
C PHE A 54 -0.73 1.29 7.75
N SER A 55 0.19 0.36 7.85
CA SER A 55 0.89 -0.22 6.70
C SER A 55 0.97 -1.74 6.82
N TYR A 56 1.06 -2.44 5.69
CA TYR A 56 1.18 -3.91 5.64
C TYR A 56 2.02 -4.35 4.42
N ASP A 57 2.54 -5.58 4.47
CA ASP A 57 3.16 -6.26 3.32
C ASP A 57 2.07 -6.97 2.49
N ASP A 58 1.91 -6.60 1.22
CA ASP A 58 0.88 -7.17 0.35
C ASP A 58 1.27 -8.50 -0.33
N SER A 59 2.46 -9.04 -0.04
CA SER A 59 3.02 -10.21 -0.73
C SER A 59 2.20 -11.50 -0.61
N THR A 60 1.38 -11.62 0.43
CA THR A 60 0.53 -12.79 0.69
C THR A 60 -0.90 -12.60 0.17
N LEU A 61 -1.28 -11.38 -0.21
CA LEU A 61 -2.62 -11.09 -0.72
C LEU A 61 -2.81 -11.60 -2.15
N THR A 62 -3.92 -12.29 -2.37
CA THR A 62 -4.35 -12.76 -3.69
C THR A 62 -5.34 -11.81 -4.34
N GLY A 63 -6.01 -10.95 -3.55
CA GLY A 63 -7.04 -10.04 -4.00
C GLY A 63 -8.39 -10.71 -4.26
N ASN A 64 -8.63 -11.91 -3.74
CA ASN A 64 -9.85 -12.69 -3.99
C ASN A 64 -10.45 -13.21 -2.68
N GLY A 65 -11.76 -13.08 -2.51
CA GLY A 65 -12.44 -13.54 -1.31
C GLY A 65 -12.09 -12.70 -0.08
N LEU A 66 -12.20 -13.31 1.10
CA LEU A 66 -11.86 -12.67 2.37
C LEU A 66 -10.40 -12.96 2.72
N GLU A 67 -9.66 -11.90 3.02
CA GLU A 67 -8.23 -11.97 3.37
C GLU A 67 -7.98 -11.06 4.58
N SER A 68 -7.09 -11.48 5.47
CA SER A 68 -6.69 -10.70 6.65
C SER A 68 -5.17 -10.77 6.82
N LEU A 69 -4.56 -9.66 7.25
CA LEU A 69 -3.15 -9.57 7.58
C LEU A 69 -3.02 -9.05 9.01
N GLY A 70 -2.15 -9.69 9.80
CA GLY A 70 -1.79 -9.27 11.14
C GLY A 70 -0.36 -8.73 11.22
N VAL A 71 0.13 -8.59 12.45
CA VAL A 71 1.45 -8.03 12.74
C VAL A 71 2.58 -8.89 12.15
N ASP A 72 2.40 -10.21 12.14
CA ASP A 72 3.34 -11.16 11.54
C ASP A 72 3.45 -11.00 10.01
N GLU A 73 2.40 -10.50 9.35
CA GLU A 73 2.39 -10.10 7.94
C GLU A 73 2.78 -8.62 7.72
N GLY A 74 3.43 -8.01 8.70
CA GLY A 74 3.97 -6.66 8.59
C GLY A 74 2.95 -5.55 8.83
N LEU A 75 1.78 -5.86 9.42
CA LEU A 75 0.86 -4.82 9.88
C LEU A 75 1.50 -3.96 10.96
N ALA A 76 1.57 -2.66 10.72
CA ALA A 76 1.94 -1.65 11.71
C ALA A 76 0.87 -0.58 11.76
N VAL A 77 0.45 -0.16 12.96
CA VAL A 77 -0.65 0.77 13.17
C VAL A 77 -0.19 1.93 14.06
N GLN A 78 -0.61 3.14 13.73
CA GLN A 78 -0.42 4.32 14.57
C GLN A 78 -1.73 5.10 14.62
N LEU A 79 -2.14 5.53 15.81
CA LEU A 79 -3.31 6.38 16.03
C LEU A 79 -2.98 7.45 17.06
N ASN A 80 -3.26 8.71 16.73
CA ASN A 80 -3.39 9.77 17.71
C ASN A 80 -4.86 10.07 17.97
N PHE A 81 -5.30 9.93 19.22
CA PHE A 81 -6.64 10.30 19.66
C PHE A 81 -6.55 11.00 21.02
N LEU A 82 -7.19 12.18 21.14
CA LEU A 82 -7.13 13.02 22.35
C LEU A 82 -5.70 13.37 22.79
N GLY A 83 -4.76 13.45 21.84
CA GLY A 83 -3.34 13.72 22.12
C GLY A 83 -2.56 12.53 22.66
N ILE A 84 -3.13 11.32 22.63
CA ILE A 84 -2.49 10.08 23.05
C ILE A 84 -2.15 9.28 21.80
N ASP A 85 -0.91 8.82 21.71
CA ASP A 85 -0.42 7.95 20.64
C ASP A 85 -0.56 6.48 21.05
N TYR A 86 -1.29 5.75 20.21
CA TYR A 86 -1.51 4.31 20.26
C TYR A 86 -0.83 3.64 19.07
N THR A 87 -0.41 2.39 19.28
CA THR A 87 0.22 1.51 18.29
C THR A 87 -0.41 0.12 18.33
N GLU A 88 -0.07 -0.75 17.38
CA GLU A 88 -0.46 -2.17 17.42
C GLU A 88 -0.01 -2.88 18.71
N ALA A 89 1.05 -2.38 19.38
CA ALA A 89 1.51 -2.91 20.65
C ALA A 89 0.62 -2.55 21.85
N ASP A 90 -0.29 -1.58 21.69
CA ASP A 90 -1.29 -1.20 22.70
C ASP A 90 -2.60 -1.98 22.51
N ASP A 91 -2.62 -2.95 21.59
CA ASP A 91 -3.74 -3.88 21.43
C ASP A 91 -3.86 -4.77 22.66
N VAL A 92 -4.99 -4.64 23.35
CA VAL A 92 -5.36 -5.49 24.46
C VAL A 92 -6.30 -6.55 23.93
N ASN A 93 -5.83 -7.79 23.96
CA ASN A 93 -6.69 -8.94 23.77
C ASN A 93 -7.86 -8.82 24.75
N ASP A 94 -9.10 -8.80 24.23
CA ASP A 94 -10.28 -8.98 25.06
C ASP A 94 -10.19 -10.38 25.67
N ASN A 95 -9.59 -10.48 26.86
CA ASN A 95 -9.19 -11.73 27.52
C ASN A 95 -10.35 -12.75 27.71
N ASP A 96 -11.57 -12.39 27.36
CA ASP A 96 -12.77 -13.23 27.38
C ASP A 96 -13.15 -13.80 25.99
N ASP A 97 -12.52 -13.38 24.89
CA ASP A 97 -12.75 -13.92 23.55
C ASP A 97 -11.46 -14.55 22.95
N PRO A 98 -11.34 -15.89 22.93
CA PRO A 98 -10.20 -16.57 22.31
C PRO A 98 -10.14 -16.40 20.78
N THR A 99 -11.10 -15.68 20.18
CA THR A 99 -11.13 -15.28 18.77
C THR A 99 -10.81 -13.80 18.55
N ASP A 100 -10.55 -13.02 19.61
CA ASP A 100 -9.94 -11.68 19.50
C ASP A 100 -8.47 -11.88 19.13
N VAL A 101 -8.28 -12.06 17.82
CA VAL A 101 -6.98 -12.19 17.17
C VAL A 101 -6.34 -10.81 17.17
N GLU A 102 -5.02 -10.81 17.30
CA GLU A 102 -4.08 -9.68 17.12
C GLU A 102 -4.57 -8.64 16.11
N PRO A 103 -4.07 -7.39 16.13
CA PRO A 103 -4.48 -6.36 15.20
C PRO A 103 -4.55 -6.89 13.76
N LEU A 104 -5.71 -6.77 13.13
CA LEU A 104 -5.95 -7.23 11.77
C LEU A 104 -6.29 -6.06 10.85
N VAL A 105 -5.86 -6.19 9.60
CA VAL A 105 -6.47 -5.48 8.47
C VAL A 105 -7.20 -6.49 7.59
N ASN A 106 -8.46 -6.20 7.27
CA ASN A 106 -9.35 -7.09 6.54
C ASN A 106 -9.61 -6.57 5.11
N PHE A 107 -9.70 -7.51 4.17
CA PHE A 107 -10.01 -7.26 2.76
C PHE A 107 -11.13 -8.17 2.26
N ALA A 108 -11.90 -7.67 1.30
CA ALA A 108 -12.89 -8.42 0.55
C ALA A 108 -12.70 -8.16 -0.94
N ASP A 109 -12.38 -9.21 -1.70
CA ASP A 109 -12.12 -9.17 -3.15
C ASP A 109 -11.12 -8.06 -3.51
N GLY A 110 -10.02 -7.97 -2.75
CA GLY A 110 -8.96 -6.99 -2.93
C GLY A 110 -9.30 -5.56 -2.47
N ASN A 111 -10.47 -5.34 -1.88
CA ASN A 111 -10.87 -4.04 -1.34
C ASN A 111 -10.72 -4.03 0.18
N LEU A 112 -10.18 -2.94 0.73
CA LEU A 112 -10.08 -2.74 2.17
C LEU A 112 -11.48 -2.75 2.83
N SER A 113 -11.71 -3.72 3.69
CA SER A 113 -12.88 -3.79 4.57
C SER A 113 -12.68 -2.86 5.76
N GLY A 114 -11.55 -2.96 6.46
CA GLY A 114 -11.17 -2.08 7.56
C GLY A 114 -10.13 -2.71 8.48
N LEU A 115 -9.95 -2.13 9.66
CA LEU A 115 -9.08 -2.62 10.72
C LEU A 115 -9.90 -3.27 11.83
N ASP A 116 -9.34 -4.26 12.50
CA ASP A 116 -9.85 -4.79 13.75
C ASP A 116 -8.74 -4.70 14.82
N LEU A 117 -8.99 -3.93 15.88
CA LEU A 117 -8.05 -3.74 17.00
C LEU A 117 -8.73 -3.13 18.22
N SER A 118 -8.20 -3.44 19.40
CA SER A 118 -8.69 -3.08 20.72
C SER A 118 -7.62 -2.29 21.48
N LEU A 119 -7.58 -0.97 21.36
CA LEU A 119 -6.49 -0.14 21.87
C LEU A 119 -6.71 0.34 23.30
N LEU A 120 -5.78 0.06 24.21
CA LEU A 120 -5.79 0.59 25.57
C LEU A 120 -4.39 0.91 26.09
N LYS A 121 -4.15 2.20 26.34
CA LYS A 121 -2.98 2.69 27.06
C LYS A 121 -3.36 3.04 28.49
N SER A 122 -3.22 2.04 29.36
CA SER A 122 -3.66 2.12 30.76
C SER A 122 -3.18 3.41 31.44
N ALA A 123 -4.10 4.10 32.12
CA ALA A 123 -3.90 5.40 32.80
C ALA A 123 -3.73 6.64 31.91
N GLU A 124 -3.65 6.50 30.59
CA GLU A 124 -3.49 7.63 29.68
C GLU A 124 -4.78 7.98 28.93
N GLY A 125 -5.59 6.99 28.53
CA GLY A 125 -6.74 7.21 27.67
C GLY A 125 -7.87 6.19 27.77
N PRO A 126 -8.94 6.38 26.96
CA PRO A 126 -10.03 5.42 26.86
C PRO A 126 -9.60 4.13 26.14
N LEU A 127 -10.33 3.04 26.38
CA LEU A 127 -10.33 1.87 25.50
C LEU A 127 -11.02 2.25 24.18
N ILE A 128 -10.43 1.88 23.04
CA ILE A 128 -10.99 2.12 21.70
C ILE A 128 -11.08 0.79 20.97
N LEU A 129 -12.30 0.35 20.66
CA LEU A 129 -12.57 -0.89 19.95
C LEU A 129 -12.89 -0.56 18.49
N ILE A 130 -11.94 -0.73 17.59
CA ILE A 130 -12.13 -0.51 16.16
C ILE A 130 -12.56 -1.84 15.53
N ARG A 131 -13.70 -1.83 14.85
CA ARG A 131 -14.27 -2.98 14.12
C ARG A 131 -14.60 -2.54 12.69
N ASP A 132 -13.73 -2.90 11.76
CA ASP A 132 -13.68 -2.50 10.36
C ASP A 132 -13.79 -0.98 10.13
N ARG A 133 -15.01 -0.47 9.93
CA ARG A 133 -15.32 0.94 9.59
C ARG A 133 -16.05 1.67 10.70
N THR A 134 -16.18 1.04 11.85
CA THR A 134 -16.82 1.58 13.04
C THR A 134 -15.92 1.43 14.24
N PHE A 135 -16.18 2.19 15.28
CA PHE A 135 -15.52 1.97 16.56
C PHE A 135 -16.42 2.35 17.72
N ASP A 136 -16.14 1.75 18.87
CA ASP A 136 -16.78 2.02 20.15
C ASP A 136 -15.73 2.40 21.19
N ILE A 137 -16.13 3.26 22.13
CA ILE A 137 -15.36 3.63 23.31
C ILE A 137 -16.17 3.16 24.52
N PRO A 138 -15.94 1.97 25.07
CA PRO A 138 -16.63 1.52 26.26
C PRO A 138 -16.09 2.19 27.53
N ASN A 139 -16.87 2.11 28.61
CA ASN A 139 -16.36 2.37 29.95
C ASN A 139 -15.42 1.24 30.40
N TYR A 140 -14.66 1.45 31.48
CA TYR A 140 -13.70 0.44 31.98
C TYR A 140 -14.34 -0.91 32.34
N SER A 141 -15.65 -0.94 32.63
CA SER A 141 -16.37 -2.17 32.93
C SER A 141 -16.88 -2.91 31.69
N GLY A 142 -16.76 -2.32 30.50
CA GLY A 142 -17.32 -2.85 29.24
C GLY A 142 -18.85 -2.80 29.14
N ARG A 143 -19.55 -2.28 30.16
CA ARG A 143 -21.02 -2.37 30.26
C ARG A 143 -21.77 -1.21 29.64
N GLU A 144 -21.07 -0.10 29.38
CA GLU A 144 -21.66 1.10 28.80
C GLU A 144 -20.76 1.63 27.71
N THR A 145 -21.35 2.02 26.58
CA THR A 145 -20.65 2.72 25.51
C THR A 145 -20.58 4.21 25.85
N LEU A 146 -19.37 4.70 26.11
CA LEU A 146 -19.10 6.12 26.34
C LEU A 146 -19.05 6.91 25.03
N GLY A 147 -18.82 6.28 23.88
CA GLY A 147 -18.92 6.93 22.58
C GLY A 147 -18.81 5.92 21.44
N TYR A 148 -19.29 6.31 20.27
CA TYR A 148 -19.16 5.50 19.07
C TYR A 148 -19.00 6.38 17.84
N GLY A 149 -18.47 5.80 16.77
CA GLY A 149 -18.22 6.55 15.56
C GLY A 149 -17.86 5.70 14.36
N SER A 150 -17.34 6.39 13.35
CA SER A 150 -16.91 5.76 12.11
C SER A 150 -15.41 5.92 11.90
N VAL A 151 -14.85 4.96 11.17
CA VAL A 151 -13.47 4.98 10.66
C VAL A 151 -13.54 5.20 9.15
N SER A 152 -12.83 6.22 8.68
CA SER A 152 -12.71 6.51 7.26
C SER A 152 -11.28 6.30 6.79
N TYR A 153 -11.11 5.63 5.66
CA TYR A 153 -9.81 5.27 5.09
C TYR A 153 -9.54 6.08 3.83
N SER A 154 -8.31 6.59 3.69
CA SER A 154 -7.86 7.20 2.44
C SER A 154 -7.56 6.14 1.38
N LYS A 155 -7.31 6.57 0.14
CA LYS A 155 -6.65 5.68 -0.83
C LYS A 155 -5.22 5.35 -0.35
N PRO A 156 -4.68 4.18 -0.71
CA PRO A 156 -3.30 3.85 -0.37
C PRO A 156 -2.35 4.87 -0.99
N VAL A 157 -1.34 5.28 -0.24
CA VAL A 157 -0.32 6.23 -0.67
C VAL A 157 0.73 5.44 -1.46
N PRO A 158 0.90 5.65 -2.78
CA PRO A 158 1.91 4.93 -3.54
C PRO A 158 3.30 5.31 -3.03
N GLU A 159 4.16 4.32 -2.80
CA GLU A 159 5.57 4.61 -2.58
C GLU A 159 6.13 5.39 -3.79
N PRO A 160 7.09 6.30 -3.59
CA PRO A 160 7.83 6.90 -4.68
C PRO A 160 8.62 5.78 -5.38
N SER A 161 8.00 5.20 -6.41
CA SER A 161 8.64 4.21 -7.27
C SER A 161 10.04 4.71 -7.65
N SER A 162 11.07 3.94 -7.31
CA SER A 162 12.45 4.30 -7.59
C SER A 162 12.65 4.36 -9.11
N ILE A 163 12.48 5.56 -9.70
CA ILE A 163 12.85 5.91 -11.07
C ILE A 163 14.39 5.97 -11.16
N LEU A 164 15.08 4.90 -10.78
CA LEU A 164 16.53 4.76 -10.86
C LEU A 164 16.97 3.88 -12.05
N GLY A 165 16.03 3.19 -12.72
CA GLY A 165 16.33 2.30 -13.84
C GLY A 165 16.45 2.96 -15.21
N VAL A 166 15.79 4.11 -15.45
CA VAL A 166 15.71 4.71 -16.79
C VAL A 166 16.93 5.60 -17.11
N SER A 167 17.59 6.15 -16.09
CA SER A 167 18.76 7.01 -16.24
C SER A 167 20.04 6.23 -16.59
N ALA A 168 20.18 4.97 -16.12
CA ALA A 168 21.37 4.15 -16.39
C ALA A 168 21.47 3.70 -17.86
N LEU A 169 20.35 3.32 -18.49
CA LEU A 169 20.34 2.92 -19.91
C LEU A 169 20.58 4.09 -20.86
N GLY A 170 20.10 5.30 -20.50
CA GLY A 170 20.32 6.51 -21.29
C GLY A 170 21.80 6.91 -21.37
N MET A 171 22.55 6.77 -20.26
CA MET A 171 23.97 7.12 -20.22
C MET A 171 24.86 6.10 -20.94
N ALA A 172 24.55 4.81 -20.90
CA ALA A 172 25.31 3.79 -21.63
C ALA A 172 25.23 4.00 -23.16
N TRP A 173 24.06 4.36 -23.68
CA TRP A 173 23.88 4.65 -25.12
C TRP A 173 24.59 5.93 -25.55
N LEU A 174 24.54 6.99 -24.74
CA LEU A 174 25.22 8.26 -25.03
C LEU A 174 26.75 8.11 -25.08
N LEU A 175 27.32 7.30 -24.19
CA LEU A 175 28.77 7.06 -24.11
C LEU A 175 29.29 6.12 -25.22
N SER A 176 28.44 5.26 -25.77
CA SER A 176 28.80 4.35 -26.88
C SER A 176 29.01 5.08 -28.22
N ARG A 177 28.43 6.29 -28.38
CA ARG A 177 28.53 7.08 -29.62
C ARG A 177 29.82 7.88 -29.77
N GLN A 178 30.62 8.02 -28.71
CA GLN A 178 31.83 8.85 -28.74
C GLN A 178 33.13 8.09 -29.05
N LYS A 179 33.09 6.76 -29.23
CA LYS A 179 34.29 5.95 -29.52
C LYS A 179 34.38 5.50 -30.99
N LYS A 180 34.43 6.43 -31.94
CA LYS A 180 35.07 6.22 -33.25
C LYS A 180 35.61 7.54 -33.81
N LEU A 181 36.92 7.74 -33.69
CA LEU A 181 37.83 8.22 -34.74
C LEU A 181 39.28 8.15 -34.20
N PRO A 182 40.00 7.03 -34.39
CA PRO A 182 41.45 7.00 -34.24
C PRO A 182 42.11 7.68 -35.44
N GLY A 183 43.19 8.41 -35.17
CA GLY A 183 43.79 9.37 -36.09
C GLY A 183 44.39 8.78 -37.37
N SER A 184 44.60 9.67 -38.33
CA SER A 184 45.61 9.52 -39.38
C SER A 184 46.65 10.62 -39.19
N LYS A 185 47.86 10.22 -38.81
CA LYS A 185 49.08 10.97 -39.09
C LYS A 185 49.57 10.55 -40.47
N LYS A 186 49.65 11.50 -41.42
CA LYS A 186 50.88 11.90 -42.12
C LYS A 186 50.54 13.00 -43.11
#